data_AF-N8ZQ59-F1
#
_entry.id   AF-N8ZQ59-F1
#
_cell.length_a   1.000
_cell.length_b   1.000
_cell.length_c   1.000
_cell.angle_alpha   90.00
_cell.angle_beta   90.00
_cell.angle_gamma   90.00
#
_symmetry.space_group_name_H-M   'P 1'
#
loop_
_entity.id
_entity.type
_entity.pdbx_description
1 polymer ?
#
loop_
_entity_poly.entity_id
_entity_poly.type
_entity_poly.pdbx_seq_one_letter_code
_entity_poly.pdbx_strand_id
1 'polypeptide(L)'
;MQKIFRSDKIEWSTELYTPRHYPIRLVTGDCFWFYSNSKSRIGFSGGAAGGWRSTGSYIRGGMPDKKVRLPDAVQLTWLSETERKFYQVQIELPRDQILDLFHKPMLTLEYQEKVFGHEDGIDFAFEPGGMVFLRLSSAKGIELGRYQAKEIPMEWWYFSKAEGFDARWVTEEKYYELSNKELPERIQKQYQEKKIPVGRWLNYSTHTFPWKILLSKLKMEAYYIQYVNAEQYLVTHEMLEEEQAKKKHVPAEITFYYEIDGIRYKHNIYLSDGFWGKGEEPEDDVVIFNSFNEFFKQSSQPAILEFQLINGNLSASLHNGQRKVDIKIFNQAVSKLKKDQY
;
A
#
# COMPACT_ATOMS: atom_id res chain seq x y z
N MET A 1 -29.67 -20.27 12.78
CA MET A 1 -28.42 -19.48 12.63
C MET A 1 -27.70 -19.47 13.96
N GLN A 2 -26.57 -20.16 14.07
CA GLN A 2 -25.67 -19.97 15.22
C GLN A 2 -25.12 -18.55 15.12
N LYS A 3 -25.46 -17.69 16.09
CA LYS A 3 -24.73 -16.43 16.31
C LYS A 3 -23.32 -16.82 16.73
N ILE A 4 -22.37 -16.75 15.80
CA ILE A 4 -20.96 -16.78 16.15
C ILE A 4 -20.76 -15.56 17.06
N PHE A 5 -20.44 -15.80 18.33
CA PHE A 5 -20.05 -14.73 19.25
C PHE A 5 -18.73 -14.15 18.74
N ARG A 6 -18.80 -13.00 18.07
CA ARG A 6 -17.64 -12.22 17.66
C ARG A 6 -17.19 -11.37 18.86
N SER A 7 -15.91 -11.45 19.21
CA SER A 7 -15.35 -10.63 20.30
C SER A 7 -15.36 -9.17 19.89
N ASP A 8 -15.87 -8.27 20.72
CA ASP A 8 -15.76 -6.82 20.47
C ASP A 8 -14.35 -6.28 20.78
N LYS A 9 -13.47 -7.13 21.33
CA LYS A 9 -12.08 -6.82 21.67
C LYS A 9 -11.12 -7.60 20.77
N ILE A 10 -10.18 -6.86 20.17
CA ILE A 10 -9.16 -7.36 19.26
C ILE A 10 -7.80 -6.75 19.59
N GLU A 11 -6.75 -7.47 19.24
CA GLU A 11 -5.38 -6.96 19.24
C GLU A 11 -5.09 -6.44 17.84
N TRP A 12 -4.39 -5.31 17.74
CA TRP A 12 -4.11 -4.68 16.46
C TRP A 12 -2.85 -3.83 16.53
N SER A 13 -2.29 -3.53 15.36
CA SER A 13 -1.13 -2.67 15.17
C SER A 13 -1.43 -1.52 14.21
N THR A 14 -0.54 -0.54 14.17
CA THR A 14 -0.60 0.55 13.20
C THR A 14 0.77 0.83 12.64
N GLU A 15 0.81 0.87 11.33
CA GLU A 15 1.93 1.31 10.53
C GLU A 15 1.55 2.53 9.69
N LEU A 16 2.55 3.37 9.45
CA LEU A 16 2.44 4.53 8.59
C LEU A 16 3.16 4.25 7.28
N TYR A 17 2.51 4.60 6.17
CA TYR A 17 3.02 4.44 4.82
C TYR A 17 3.11 5.80 4.15
N THR A 18 4.16 6.04 3.39
CA THR A 18 4.23 7.22 2.52
C THR A 18 5.10 6.88 1.32
N PRO A 19 4.79 7.38 0.12
CA PRO A 19 5.61 7.10 -1.03
C PRO A 19 7.04 7.55 -0.80
N ARG A 20 7.99 6.76 -1.30
CA ARG A 20 9.41 7.08 -1.15
C ARG A 20 9.68 8.48 -1.69
N HIS A 21 10.55 9.19 -0.98
CA HIS A 21 10.91 10.59 -1.22
C HIS A 21 9.86 11.64 -0.83
N TYR A 22 8.73 11.23 -0.24
CA TYR A 22 7.74 12.15 0.32
C TYR A 22 7.53 11.86 1.82
N PRO A 23 8.58 11.99 2.65
CA PRO A 23 8.49 11.67 4.06
C PRO A 23 7.47 12.56 4.79
N ILE A 24 6.86 11.95 5.81
CA ILE A 24 5.97 12.63 6.74
C ILE A 24 6.45 12.42 8.17
N ARG A 25 6.20 13.42 9.01
CA ARG A 25 6.43 13.35 10.45
C ARG A 25 5.14 13.69 11.19
N LEU A 26 4.61 12.74 11.97
CA LEU A 26 3.47 13.02 12.84
C LEU A 26 3.91 14.02 13.91
N VAL A 27 3.03 14.98 14.23
CA VAL A 27 3.25 15.95 15.30
C VAL A 27 2.93 15.27 16.64
N THR A 28 3.97 15.03 17.43
CA THR A 28 3.85 14.40 18.74
C THR A 28 2.95 15.22 19.67
N GLY A 29 1.93 14.58 20.25
CA GLY A 29 0.96 15.27 21.10
C GLY A 29 -0.22 15.88 20.35
N ASP A 30 -0.31 15.71 19.02
CA ASP A 30 -1.47 16.09 18.19
C ASP A 30 -2.05 14.94 17.36
N CYS A 31 -1.61 13.70 17.66
CA CYS A 31 -2.14 12.47 17.07
C CYS A 31 -2.74 11.58 18.17
N PHE A 32 -4.00 11.16 17.97
CA PHE A 32 -4.76 10.48 19.01
C PHE A 32 -5.72 9.43 18.46
N TRP A 33 -5.80 8.30 19.15
CA TRP A 33 -6.95 7.40 19.08
C TRP A 33 -8.01 7.85 20.08
N PHE A 34 -9.25 8.01 19.63
CA PHE A 34 -10.39 8.37 20.49
C PHE A 34 -11.21 7.15 20.86
N TYR A 35 -11.64 7.10 22.12
CA TYR A 35 -12.49 6.05 22.67
C TYR A 35 -13.65 6.63 23.47
N SER A 36 -14.71 5.84 23.58
CA SER A 36 -15.90 6.16 24.38
C SER A 36 -16.54 7.50 24.00
N ASN A 37 -16.75 7.73 22.70
CA ASN A 37 -17.24 8.99 22.13
C ASN A 37 -16.33 10.17 22.53
N SER A 38 -15.03 10.03 22.26
CA SER A 38 -14.00 11.05 22.51
C SER A 38 -13.73 11.41 23.97
N LYS A 39 -14.23 10.63 24.94
CA LYS A 39 -13.98 10.85 26.38
C LYS A 39 -12.60 10.39 26.83
N SER A 40 -12.01 9.43 26.13
CA SER A 40 -10.64 8.96 26.36
C SER A 40 -9.84 9.10 25.07
N ARG A 41 -8.58 9.50 25.19
CA ARG A 41 -7.65 9.59 24.07
C ARG A 41 -6.32 8.95 24.40
N ILE A 42 -5.76 8.21 23.45
CA ILE A 42 -4.42 7.63 23.56
C ILE A 42 -3.56 8.27 22.48
N GLY A 43 -2.51 8.97 22.91
CA GLY A 43 -1.58 9.64 22.00
C GLY A 43 -0.58 8.66 21.38
N PHE A 44 -0.14 8.99 20.17
CA PHE A 44 0.96 8.29 19.48
C PHE A 44 1.80 9.27 18.67
N SER A 45 2.99 8.82 18.27
CA SER A 45 3.89 9.56 17.39
C SER A 45 4.57 8.63 16.40
N GLY A 46 5.16 9.19 15.35
CA GLY A 46 5.81 8.40 14.31
C GLY A 46 6.18 9.26 13.11
N GLY A 47 6.78 8.60 12.13
CA GLY A 47 7.03 9.17 10.82
C GLY A 47 7.17 8.04 9.82
N ALA A 48 7.00 8.35 8.54
CA ALA A 48 7.16 7.38 7.48
C ALA A 48 8.06 7.96 6.38
N ALA A 49 8.88 7.10 5.80
CA ALA A 49 9.68 7.39 4.60
C ALA A 49 9.97 6.13 3.76
N GLY A 50 9.41 4.97 4.16
CA GLY A 50 9.79 3.67 3.64
C GLY A 50 9.26 3.39 2.25
N GLY A 51 7.97 3.62 2.04
CA GLY A 51 7.28 3.30 0.80
C GLY A 51 5.76 3.32 0.94
N TRP A 52 5.09 3.38 -0.19
CA TRP A 52 3.64 3.37 -0.35
C TRP A 52 3.04 1.96 -0.22
N ARG A 53 3.77 0.91 -0.64
CA ARG A 53 3.28 -0.48 -0.69
C ARG A 53 3.84 -1.42 0.37
N SER A 54 5.14 -1.39 0.64
CA SER A 54 5.84 -2.55 1.26
C SER A 54 6.64 -2.25 2.52
N THR A 55 6.77 -0.99 2.93
CA THR A 55 7.66 -0.58 4.02
C THR A 55 6.96 0.41 4.94
N GLY A 56 6.05 -0.14 5.74
CA GLY A 56 5.39 0.57 6.82
C GLY A 56 6.38 0.92 7.93
N SER A 57 6.09 2.01 8.64
CA SER A 57 6.84 2.43 9.83
C SER A 57 5.93 2.32 11.06
N TYR A 58 6.31 1.51 12.03
CA TYR A 58 5.56 1.39 13.28
C TYR A 58 5.45 2.73 14.01
N ILE A 59 4.26 3.01 14.52
CA ILE A 59 4.05 4.13 15.44
C ILE A 59 4.61 3.80 16.83
N ARG A 60 4.90 4.85 17.60
CA ARG A 60 5.27 4.77 19.01
C ARG A 60 4.09 5.18 19.86
N GLY A 61 3.69 4.30 20.78
CA GLY A 61 2.47 4.49 21.58
C GLY A 61 1.20 4.27 20.77
N GLY A 62 0.04 4.33 21.42
CA GLY A 62 -1.25 4.17 20.75
C GLY A 62 -1.65 2.74 20.37
N MET A 63 -0.70 1.80 20.27
CA MET A 63 -0.97 0.38 20.03
C MET A 63 -1.31 -0.35 21.34
N PRO A 64 -2.35 -1.19 21.35
CA PRO A 64 -2.73 -1.95 22.55
C PRO A 64 -1.77 -3.11 22.82
N ASP A 65 -1.50 -3.39 24.10
CA ASP A 65 -0.67 -4.50 24.59
C ASP A 65 -1.48 -5.81 24.81
N LYS A 66 -2.77 -5.76 24.51
CA LYS A 66 -3.76 -6.83 24.71
C LYS A 66 -5.00 -6.55 23.87
N LYS A 67 -5.94 -7.49 23.85
CA LYS A 67 -7.24 -7.29 23.19
C LYS A 67 -8.03 -6.13 23.83
N VAL A 68 -8.32 -5.10 23.04
CA VAL A 68 -9.12 -3.93 23.41
C VAL A 68 -10.21 -3.67 22.39
N ARG A 69 -11.20 -2.84 22.73
CA ARG A 69 -12.18 -2.37 21.74
C ARG A 69 -11.48 -1.50 20.71
N LEU A 70 -12.01 -1.49 19.49
CA LEU A 70 -11.55 -0.53 18.48
C LEU A 70 -11.81 0.92 18.94
N PRO A 71 -10.90 1.85 18.63
CA PRO A 71 -11.17 3.27 18.77
C PRO A 71 -12.36 3.70 17.91
N ASP A 72 -13.05 4.75 18.34
CA ASP A 72 -14.17 5.36 17.61
C ASP A 72 -13.65 6.19 16.42
N ALA A 73 -12.53 6.88 16.61
CA ALA A 73 -11.95 7.79 15.63
C ALA A 73 -10.43 7.93 15.85
N VAL A 74 -9.77 8.55 14.88
CA VAL A 74 -8.38 8.97 14.96
C VAL A 74 -8.25 10.43 14.56
N GLN A 75 -7.35 11.16 15.22
CA GLN A 75 -6.82 12.43 14.71
C GLN A 75 -5.37 12.21 14.29
N LEU A 76 -5.04 12.67 13.10
CA LEU A 76 -3.70 12.67 12.54
C LEU A 76 -3.32 14.11 12.24
N THR A 77 -2.18 14.54 12.75
CA THR A 77 -1.57 15.83 12.45
C THR A 77 -0.11 15.58 12.06
N TRP A 78 0.33 16.07 10.91
CA TRP A 78 1.69 15.78 10.43
C TRP A 78 2.28 16.94 9.63
N LEU A 79 3.61 16.96 9.62
CA LEU A 79 4.42 17.70 8.66
C LEU A 79 4.62 16.84 7.41
N SER A 80 4.22 17.35 6.25
CA SER A 80 4.72 16.87 4.95
C SER A 80 6.05 17.57 4.68
N GLU A 81 7.16 16.86 4.82
CA GLU A 81 8.49 17.47 4.80
C GLU A 81 8.84 18.06 3.42
N THR A 82 8.42 17.37 2.35
CA THR A 82 8.65 17.85 0.98
C THR A 82 7.80 19.06 0.64
N GLU A 83 6.58 19.15 1.17
CA GLU A 83 5.69 20.28 0.90
C GLU A 83 5.94 21.46 1.84
N ARG A 84 6.63 21.22 2.97
CA ARG A 84 6.83 22.19 4.06
C ARG A 84 5.50 22.69 4.62
N LYS A 85 4.56 21.76 4.81
CA LYS A 85 3.18 22.04 5.21
C LYS A 85 2.73 21.12 6.31
N PHE A 86 1.90 21.65 7.19
CA PHE A 86 1.21 20.87 8.20
C PHE A 86 -0.21 20.54 7.74
N TYR A 87 -0.61 19.30 7.94
CA TYR A 87 -1.93 18.81 7.62
C TYR A 87 -2.57 18.18 8.84
N GLN A 88 -3.90 18.27 8.92
CA GLN A 88 -4.68 17.61 9.96
C GLN A 88 -5.97 17.00 9.40
N VAL A 89 -6.27 15.79 9.86
CA VAL A 89 -7.55 15.11 9.60
C VAL A 89 -8.02 14.38 10.85
N GLN A 90 -9.34 14.38 11.03
CA GLN A 90 -10.01 13.49 11.97
C GLN A 90 -10.87 12.50 11.19
N ILE A 91 -10.71 11.22 11.47
CA ILE A 91 -11.34 10.12 10.74
C ILE A 91 -12.16 9.30 11.73
N GLU A 92 -13.46 9.17 11.49
CA GLU A 92 -14.30 8.19 12.18
C GLU A 92 -14.01 6.80 11.62
N LEU A 93 -13.78 5.81 12.48
CA LEU A 93 -13.44 4.48 12.02
C LEU A 93 -14.71 3.69 11.67
N PRO A 94 -14.75 2.99 10.51
CA PRO A 94 -15.84 2.10 10.16
C PRO A 94 -15.73 0.79 10.97
N ARG A 95 -15.92 0.87 12.29
CA ARG A 95 -15.61 -0.21 13.24
C ARG A 95 -16.27 -1.55 12.91
N ASP A 96 -17.54 -1.53 12.49
CA ASP A 96 -18.26 -2.75 12.16
C ASP A 96 -17.60 -3.47 10.97
N GLN A 97 -17.19 -2.72 9.94
CA GLN A 97 -16.47 -3.25 8.79
C GLN A 97 -15.08 -3.79 9.20
N ILE A 98 -14.35 -3.08 10.06
CA ILE A 98 -13.05 -3.52 10.56
C ILE A 98 -13.20 -4.82 11.36
N LEU A 99 -14.14 -4.89 12.31
CA LEU A 99 -14.39 -6.09 13.12
C LEU A 99 -14.82 -7.28 12.27
N ASP A 100 -15.61 -7.05 11.22
CA ASP A 100 -16.02 -8.10 10.31
C ASP A 100 -14.84 -8.67 9.51
N LEU A 101 -13.91 -7.82 9.08
CA LEU A 101 -12.70 -8.23 8.37
C LEU A 101 -11.71 -8.93 9.30
N PHE A 102 -11.48 -8.41 10.51
CA PHE A 102 -10.58 -9.02 11.51
C PHE A 102 -11.04 -10.42 11.92
N HIS A 103 -12.35 -10.64 12.07
CA HIS A 103 -12.88 -11.97 12.41
C HIS A 103 -12.99 -12.93 11.23
N LYS A 104 -12.87 -12.44 9.99
CA LYS A 104 -12.98 -13.28 8.81
C LYS A 104 -11.64 -13.96 8.57
N PRO A 105 -11.55 -15.30 8.63
CA PRO A 105 -10.32 -15.98 8.23
C PRO A 105 -10.07 -15.72 6.75
N MET A 106 -8.85 -15.33 6.43
CA MET A 106 -8.43 -14.99 5.08
C MET A 106 -7.28 -15.87 4.65
N LEU A 107 -7.39 -16.42 3.45
CA LEU A 107 -6.29 -17.18 2.89
C LEU A 107 -5.13 -16.23 2.54
N THR A 108 -3.95 -16.55 3.04
CA THR A 108 -2.71 -15.82 2.78
C THR A 108 -1.53 -16.79 2.68
N LEU A 109 -0.32 -16.25 2.51
CA LEU A 109 0.92 -17.02 2.45
C LEU A 109 1.84 -16.63 3.60
N GLU A 110 2.20 -17.62 4.42
CA GLU A 110 3.20 -17.48 5.47
C GLU A 110 4.32 -18.50 5.20
N TYR A 111 5.58 -18.06 5.09
CA TYR A 111 6.72 -18.92 4.75
C TYR A 111 6.53 -19.83 3.52
N GLN A 112 5.79 -19.36 2.51
CA GLN A 112 5.41 -20.16 1.33
C GLN A 112 4.46 -21.32 1.67
N GLU A 113 3.64 -21.19 2.70
CA GLU A 113 2.57 -22.13 3.02
C GLU A 113 1.24 -21.39 3.00
N LYS A 114 0.21 -22.06 2.48
CA LYS A 114 -1.15 -21.55 2.52
C LYS A 114 -1.66 -21.64 3.95
N VAL A 115 -1.96 -20.50 4.54
CA VAL A 115 -2.51 -20.41 5.89
C VAL A 115 -3.77 -19.55 5.89
N PHE A 116 -4.61 -19.77 6.90
CA PHE A 116 -5.67 -18.81 7.23
C PHE A 116 -5.13 -17.82 8.24
N GLY A 117 -4.90 -16.60 7.78
CA GLY A 117 -4.56 -15.45 8.60
C GLY A 117 -5.78 -14.63 8.97
N HIS A 118 -5.54 -13.61 9.77
CA HIS A 118 -6.50 -12.57 10.13
C HIS A 118 -5.88 -11.21 9.85
N GLU A 119 -6.70 -10.20 9.61
CA GLU A 119 -6.20 -8.84 9.66
C GLU A 119 -5.93 -8.46 11.12
N ASP A 120 -4.81 -7.79 11.33
CA ASP A 120 -4.43 -7.21 12.63
C ASP A 120 -3.85 -5.79 12.49
N GLY A 121 -3.65 -5.28 11.27
CA GLY A 121 -3.19 -3.92 11.05
C GLY A 121 -4.34 -2.94 10.77
N ILE A 122 -4.25 -1.74 11.37
CA ILE A 122 -5.07 -0.57 11.04
C ILE A 122 -4.09 0.55 10.69
N ASP A 123 -3.92 0.78 9.40
CA ASP A 123 -2.79 1.54 8.87
C ASP A 123 -3.23 2.81 8.15
N PHE A 124 -2.30 3.76 8.05
CA PHE A 124 -2.51 5.02 7.35
C PHE A 124 -1.43 5.23 6.31
N ALA A 125 -1.85 5.42 5.06
CA ALA A 125 -0.96 5.86 4.00
C ALA A 125 -1.21 7.33 3.67
N PHE A 126 -0.13 8.10 3.58
CA PHE A 126 -0.16 9.54 3.33
C PHE A 126 0.39 9.78 1.93
N GLU A 127 -0.25 10.66 1.17
CA GLU A 127 0.32 11.16 -0.08
C GLU A 127 0.47 12.69 -0.05
N PRO A 128 1.31 13.26 -0.93
CA PRO A 128 1.41 14.69 -1.09
C PRO A 128 0.06 15.37 -1.37
N GLY A 129 -0.14 16.55 -0.81
CA GLY A 129 -1.39 17.31 -0.89
C GLY A 129 -2.41 16.97 0.19
N GLY A 130 -2.02 16.18 1.20
CA GLY A 130 -2.81 15.98 2.41
C GLY A 130 -3.87 14.87 2.34
N MET A 131 -3.81 13.97 1.36
CA MET A 131 -4.74 12.83 1.29
C MET A 131 -4.22 11.67 2.15
N VAL A 132 -5.13 11.05 2.91
CA VAL A 132 -4.85 9.92 3.80
C VAL A 132 -5.74 8.74 3.45
N PHE A 133 -5.16 7.55 3.40
CA PHE A 133 -5.83 6.31 3.11
C PHE A 133 -5.85 5.45 4.37
N LEU A 134 -7.04 5.09 4.83
CA LEU A 134 -7.22 4.10 5.89
C LEU A 134 -7.16 2.71 5.27
N ARG A 135 -6.27 1.85 5.76
CA ARG A 135 -6.05 0.50 5.26
C ARG A 135 -6.12 -0.53 6.38
N LEU A 136 -6.44 -1.77 6.00
CA LEU A 136 -6.12 -2.95 6.80
C LEU A 136 -4.93 -3.68 6.17
N SER A 137 -4.13 -4.33 7.01
CA SER A 137 -2.99 -5.12 6.61
C SER A 137 -2.86 -6.40 7.44
N SER A 138 -1.86 -7.21 7.06
CA SER A 138 -1.56 -8.59 7.48
C SER A 138 -1.93 -9.61 6.41
N ALA A 139 -3.09 -10.25 6.52
CA ALA A 139 -3.47 -11.32 5.59
C ALA A 139 -3.74 -10.77 4.17
N LYS A 140 -4.35 -9.59 4.07
CA LYS A 140 -4.53 -8.82 2.83
C LYS A 140 -4.26 -7.35 3.06
N GLY A 141 -3.84 -6.66 2.01
CA GLY A 141 -3.89 -5.19 1.96
C GLY A 141 -5.26 -4.78 1.44
N ILE A 142 -6.05 -4.10 2.26
CA ILE A 142 -7.40 -3.64 1.93
C ILE A 142 -7.52 -2.16 2.19
N GLU A 143 -8.00 -1.39 1.21
CA GLU A 143 -8.33 0.01 1.43
C GLU A 143 -9.77 0.16 1.95
N LEU A 144 -9.94 0.89 3.05
CA LEU A 144 -11.26 1.13 3.66
C LEU A 144 -11.83 2.52 3.35
N GLY A 145 -10.96 3.51 3.14
CA GLY A 145 -11.42 4.87 2.90
C GLY A 145 -10.30 5.86 2.61
N ARG A 146 -10.70 7.02 2.09
CA ARG A 146 -9.83 8.11 1.64
C ARG A 146 -10.31 9.40 2.25
N TYR A 147 -9.40 10.16 2.85
CA TYR A 147 -9.74 11.33 3.64
C TYR A 147 -8.81 12.49 3.30
N GLN A 148 -9.39 13.58 2.78
CA GLN A 148 -8.65 14.80 2.51
C GLN A 148 -8.45 15.59 3.81
N ALA A 149 -7.22 15.79 4.21
CA ALA A 149 -6.86 16.65 5.32
C ALA A 149 -6.93 18.12 4.96
N LYS A 150 -7.02 18.95 6.00
CA LYS A 150 -6.90 20.39 5.90
C LYS A 150 -5.45 20.78 6.13
N GLU A 151 -4.92 21.66 5.29
CA GLU A 151 -3.69 22.37 5.60
C GLU A 151 -3.94 23.28 6.82
N ILE A 152 -3.05 23.26 7.79
CA ILE A 152 -3.15 24.07 9.01
C ILE A 152 -1.89 24.92 9.19
N PRO A 153 -2.02 26.15 9.73
CA PRO A 153 -0.85 26.87 10.20
C PRO A 153 -0.32 26.21 11.46
N MET A 154 1.00 26.05 11.56
CA MET A 154 1.67 25.61 12.77
C MET A 154 2.99 26.36 12.92
N GLU A 155 3.21 26.91 14.11
CA GLU A 155 4.45 27.61 14.41
C GLU A 155 5.61 26.62 14.60
N TRP A 156 6.76 26.90 14.00
CA TRP A 156 7.93 26.01 14.05
C TRP A 156 8.38 25.69 15.49
N TRP A 157 8.31 26.67 16.40
CA TRP A 157 8.68 26.47 17.80
C TRP A 157 7.79 25.42 18.50
N TYR A 158 6.53 25.31 18.08
CA TYR A 158 5.60 24.34 18.64
C TYR A 158 5.96 22.94 18.14
N PHE A 159 6.13 22.79 16.82
CA PHE A 159 6.57 21.54 16.22
C PHE A 159 7.92 21.06 16.79
N SER A 160 8.91 21.95 16.89
CA SER A 160 10.23 21.59 17.43
C SER A 160 10.14 21.11 18.88
N LYS A 161 9.31 21.77 19.70
CA LYS A 161 9.07 21.37 21.09
C LYS A 161 8.36 20.02 21.17
N ALA A 162 7.35 19.80 20.34
CA ALA A 162 6.63 18.53 20.24
C ALA A 162 7.58 17.37 19.89
N GLU A 163 8.47 17.60 18.91
CA GLU A 163 9.43 16.61 18.43
C GLU A 163 10.71 16.52 19.28
N GLY A 164 10.83 17.32 20.33
CA GLY A 164 11.92 17.25 21.30
C GLY A 164 13.25 17.82 20.82
N PHE A 165 13.25 18.78 19.90
CA PHE A 165 14.45 19.50 19.47
C PHE A 165 14.34 21.02 19.66
N ASP A 166 15.50 21.69 19.77
CA ASP A 166 15.57 23.14 20.03
C ASP A 166 15.61 23.93 18.71
N ALA A 167 14.54 24.69 18.48
CA ALA A 167 14.31 25.50 17.28
C ALA A 167 15.42 26.54 17.02
N ARG A 168 16.20 26.92 18.04
CA ARG A 168 17.32 27.87 17.89
C ARG A 168 18.50 27.24 17.14
N TRP A 169 18.69 25.92 17.25
CA TRP A 169 19.78 25.19 16.61
C TRP A 169 19.36 24.51 15.31
N VAL A 170 18.08 24.15 15.23
CA VAL A 170 17.44 23.56 14.05
C VAL A 170 16.29 24.48 13.67
N THR A 171 16.62 25.54 12.91
CA THR A 171 15.61 26.41 12.30
C THR A 171 14.81 25.63 11.27
N GLU A 172 13.66 26.16 10.89
CA GLU A 172 12.82 25.58 9.86
C GLU A 172 13.58 25.41 8.53
N GLU A 173 14.31 26.43 8.11
CA GLU A 173 15.13 26.39 6.90
C GLU A 173 16.19 25.30 6.96
N LYS A 174 16.91 25.21 8.09
CA LYS A 174 17.96 24.20 8.29
C LYS A 174 17.40 22.79 8.29
N TYR A 175 16.24 22.57 8.89
CA TYR A 175 15.56 21.27 8.87
C TYR A 175 15.26 20.84 7.43
N TYR A 176 14.67 21.73 6.64
CA TYR A 176 14.33 21.40 5.26
C TYR A 176 15.54 21.32 4.33
N GLU A 177 16.60 22.09 4.57
CA GLU A 177 17.86 21.94 3.83
C GLU A 177 18.46 20.54 4.04
N LEU A 178 18.46 20.05 5.28
CA LEU A 178 18.92 18.70 5.60
C LEU A 178 18.03 17.64 4.94
N SER A 179 16.71 17.75 5.05
CA SER A 179 15.77 16.80 4.42
C SER A 179 15.92 16.81 2.90
N ASN A 180 15.98 17.99 2.26
CA ASN A 180 16.11 18.11 0.81
C ASN A 180 17.46 17.60 0.27
N LYS A 181 18.56 17.77 1.03
CA LYS A 181 19.89 17.32 0.60
C LYS A 181 19.99 15.79 0.44
N GLU A 182 19.23 15.05 1.24
CA GLU A 182 19.18 13.58 1.19
C GLU A 182 18.28 13.05 0.06
N LEU A 183 17.50 13.91 -0.60
CA LEU A 183 16.61 13.53 -1.70
C LEU A 183 17.36 13.46 -3.03
N PRO A 184 16.98 12.56 -3.96
CA PRO A 184 17.52 12.56 -5.31
C PRO A 184 17.30 13.89 -6.05
N GLU A 185 18.22 14.29 -6.93
CA GLU A 185 18.14 15.57 -7.68
C GLU A 185 16.78 15.78 -8.38
N ARG A 186 16.19 14.71 -8.92
CA ARG A 186 14.87 14.77 -9.56
C ARG A 186 13.78 15.27 -8.61
N ILE A 187 13.83 14.85 -7.35
CA ILE A 187 12.85 15.23 -6.31
C ILE A 187 13.13 16.65 -5.83
N GLN A 188 14.42 17.00 -5.65
CA GLN A 188 14.80 18.39 -5.32
C GLN A 188 14.27 19.38 -6.37
N LYS A 189 14.35 19.03 -7.66
CA LYS A 189 13.76 19.83 -8.75
C LYS A 189 12.24 19.92 -8.67
N GLN A 190 11.54 18.83 -8.37
CA GLN A 190 10.08 18.86 -8.19
C GLN A 190 9.68 19.85 -7.10
N TYR A 191 10.41 19.90 -5.99
CA TYR A 191 10.19 20.88 -4.94
C TYR A 191 10.42 22.31 -5.43
N GLN A 192 11.59 22.60 -6.02
CA GLN A 192 11.95 23.93 -6.52
C GLN A 192 10.96 24.45 -7.58
N GLU A 193 10.49 23.56 -8.46
CA GLU A 193 9.57 23.88 -9.54
C GLU A 193 8.09 23.80 -9.12
N LYS A 194 7.79 23.47 -7.86
CA LYS A 194 6.43 23.26 -7.33
C LYS A 194 5.62 22.23 -8.14
N LYS A 195 6.28 21.13 -8.52
CA LYS A 195 5.74 20.01 -9.32
C LYS A 195 5.64 18.70 -8.52
N ILE A 196 5.46 18.81 -7.20
CA ILE A 196 5.17 17.65 -6.36
C ILE A 196 3.92 16.94 -6.91
N PRO A 197 3.92 15.61 -7.10
CA PRO A 197 2.86 14.90 -7.81
C PRO A 197 1.63 14.65 -6.92
N VAL A 198 0.92 15.72 -6.56
CA VAL A 198 -0.33 15.65 -5.79
C VAL A 198 -1.39 14.84 -6.53
N GLY A 199 -2.04 13.91 -5.81
CA GLY A 199 -3.13 13.08 -6.33
C GLY A 199 -2.69 11.90 -7.20
N ARG A 200 -1.39 11.64 -7.35
CA ARG A 200 -0.88 10.49 -8.09
C ARG A 200 -1.38 9.17 -7.48
N TRP A 201 -1.36 9.05 -6.17
CA TRP A 201 -1.73 7.80 -5.50
C TRP A 201 -3.24 7.67 -5.32
N LEU A 202 -3.95 8.79 -5.14
CA LEU A 202 -5.41 8.81 -5.32
C LEU A 202 -5.81 8.27 -6.69
N ASN A 203 -5.10 8.67 -7.75
CA ASN A 203 -5.38 8.20 -9.11
C ASN A 203 -5.20 6.68 -9.25
N TYR A 204 -4.17 6.10 -8.63
CA TYR A 204 -3.97 4.65 -8.57
C TYR A 204 -5.13 3.94 -7.89
N SER A 205 -5.62 4.51 -6.79
CA SER A 205 -6.68 3.94 -5.98
C SER A 205 -8.09 4.15 -6.56
N THR A 206 -8.35 5.20 -7.33
CA THR A 206 -9.68 5.44 -7.93
C THR A 206 -9.89 4.69 -9.24
N HIS A 207 -8.84 4.21 -9.90
CA HIS A 207 -8.94 3.61 -11.23
C HIS A 207 -8.85 2.10 -11.19
N THR A 208 -9.86 1.47 -11.78
CA THR A 208 -9.90 0.03 -12.06
C THR A 208 -10.16 -0.22 -13.54
N PHE A 209 -9.62 -1.31 -14.05
CA PHE A 209 -9.70 -1.68 -15.46
C PHE A 209 -10.25 -3.09 -15.60
N PRO A 210 -11.02 -3.40 -16.67
CA PRO A 210 -11.51 -4.75 -16.93
C PRO A 210 -10.38 -5.59 -17.55
N TRP A 211 -9.60 -6.28 -16.73
CA TRP A 211 -8.54 -7.15 -17.22
C TRP A 211 -8.43 -8.45 -16.42
N LYS A 212 -7.91 -9.48 -17.08
CA LYS A 212 -7.64 -10.80 -16.48
C LYS A 212 -6.21 -11.26 -16.74
N ILE A 213 -5.72 -12.17 -15.93
CA ILE A 213 -4.38 -12.76 -16.08
C ILE A 213 -4.48 -14.04 -16.89
N LEU A 214 -3.54 -14.23 -17.82
CA LEU A 214 -3.33 -15.50 -18.50
C LEU A 214 -1.86 -15.89 -18.39
N LEU A 215 -1.58 -17.07 -17.84
CA LEU A 215 -0.25 -17.69 -17.90
C LEU A 215 -0.26 -18.74 -19.02
N SER A 216 0.31 -18.40 -20.17
CA SER A 216 0.10 -19.15 -21.40
C SER A 216 0.78 -20.50 -21.42
N LYS A 217 0.01 -21.53 -21.78
CA LYS A 217 0.43 -22.95 -21.88
C LYS A 217 0.95 -23.56 -20.58
N LEU A 218 0.74 -22.88 -19.45
CA LEU A 218 1.14 -23.37 -18.14
C LEU A 218 -0.09 -23.58 -17.26
N LYS A 219 -0.02 -24.61 -16.43
CA LYS A 219 -1.06 -24.91 -15.44
C LYS A 219 -0.85 -24.02 -14.21
N MET A 220 -1.55 -22.90 -14.16
CA MET A 220 -1.53 -21.99 -13.02
C MET A 220 -2.36 -22.54 -11.85
N GLU A 221 -1.71 -22.67 -10.69
CA GLU A 221 -2.32 -23.16 -9.45
C GLU A 221 -2.84 -22.01 -8.56
N ALA A 222 -2.10 -20.91 -8.54
CA ALA A 222 -2.43 -19.71 -7.79
C ALA A 222 -1.56 -18.54 -8.29
N TYR A 223 -1.92 -17.34 -7.88
CA TYR A 223 -1.01 -16.20 -7.91
C TYR A 223 -1.23 -15.32 -6.69
N TYR A 224 -0.14 -14.74 -6.18
CA TYR A 224 -0.19 -13.61 -5.27
C TYR A 224 -0.03 -12.33 -6.08
N ILE A 225 -0.79 -11.29 -5.75
CA ILE A 225 -0.74 -10.01 -6.45
C ILE A 225 -0.66 -8.87 -5.44
N GLN A 226 0.18 -7.88 -5.75
CA GLN A 226 0.17 -6.56 -5.13
C GLN A 226 -0.05 -5.51 -6.22
N TYR A 227 -0.99 -4.60 -5.98
CA TYR A 227 -1.34 -3.52 -6.90
C TYR A 227 -0.59 -2.23 -6.57
N VAL A 228 -0.57 -1.29 -7.53
CA VAL A 228 0.01 0.05 -7.33
C VAL A 228 -0.70 0.89 -6.26
N ASN A 229 -1.93 0.54 -5.87
CA ASN A 229 -2.64 1.15 -4.73
C ASN A 229 -2.31 0.47 -3.38
N ALA A 230 -1.36 -0.46 -3.36
CA ALA A 230 -0.93 -1.27 -2.21
C ALA A 230 -1.90 -2.37 -1.76
N GLU A 231 -3.07 -2.53 -2.37
CA GLU A 231 -3.89 -3.70 -2.10
C GLU A 231 -3.16 -4.97 -2.54
N GLN A 232 -3.28 -6.02 -1.74
CA GLN A 232 -2.57 -7.27 -2.00
C GLN A 232 -3.32 -8.47 -1.44
N TYR A 233 -3.28 -9.59 -2.16
CA TYR A 233 -3.89 -10.84 -1.72
C TYR A 233 -3.46 -12.03 -2.58
N LEU A 234 -3.67 -13.24 -2.03
CA LEU A 234 -3.56 -14.50 -2.74
C LEU A 234 -4.86 -14.83 -3.51
N VAL A 235 -4.72 -15.35 -4.72
CA VAL A 235 -5.78 -15.90 -5.55
C VAL A 235 -5.46 -17.35 -5.88
N THR A 236 -6.28 -18.29 -5.40
CA THR A 236 -6.13 -19.71 -5.70
C THR A 236 -6.86 -20.10 -6.97
N HIS A 237 -6.58 -21.31 -7.48
CA HIS A 237 -7.29 -21.89 -8.62
C HIS A 237 -8.82 -21.77 -8.51
N GLU A 238 -9.38 -22.06 -7.34
CA GLU A 238 -10.83 -22.01 -7.07
C GLU A 238 -11.39 -20.58 -7.12
N MET A 239 -10.55 -19.57 -6.84
CA MET A 239 -10.94 -18.16 -6.87
C MET A 239 -10.80 -17.54 -8.27
N LEU A 240 -10.15 -18.21 -9.22
CA LEU A 240 -9.76 -17.62 -10.50
C LEU A 240 -10.95 -17.13 -11.33
N GLU A 241 -12.06 -17.87 -11.36
CA GLU A 241 -13.22 -17.50 -12.16
C GLU A 241 -13.86 -16.20 -11.67
N GLU A 242 -14.19 -16.15 -10.37
CA GLU A 242 -14.75 -14.94 -9.74
C GLU A 242 -13.78 -13.77 -9.84
N GLU A 243 -12.49 -14.03 -9.59
CA GLU A 243 -11.49 -12.99 -9.62
C GLU A 243 -11.38 -12.40 -11.04
N GLN A 244 -11.21 -13.22 -12.07
CA GLN A 244 -11.06 -12.74 -13.46
C GLN A 244 -12.28 -11.98 -14.02
N ALA A 245 -13.45 -12.06 -13.39
CA ALA A 245 -14.64 -11.28 -13.75
C ALA A 245 -14.60 -9.83 -13.23
N LYS A 246 -13.74 -9.53 -12.24
CA LYS A 246 -13.67 -8.21 -11.60
C LYS A 246 -12.88 -7.21 -12.43
N LYS A 247 -13.25 -5.93 -12.32
CA LYS A 247 -12.34 -4.84 -12.62
C LYS A 247 -11.32 -4.74 -11.50
N LYS A 248 -10.06 -4.50 -11.86
CA LYS A 248 -8.93 -4.51 -10.91
C LYS A 248 -8.06 -3.28 -11.08
N HIS A 249 -7.33 -2.93 -10.02
CA HIS A 249 -6.24 -1.97 -10.08
C HIS A 249 -5.09 -2.47 -10.97
N VAL A 250 -4.13 -1.60 -11.26
CA VAL A 250 -2.94 -1.94 -12.05
C VAL A 250 -1.96 -2.76 -11.18
N PRO A 251 -1.44 -3.90 -11.67
CA PRO A 251 -0.52 -4.71 -10.88
C PRO A 251 0.85 -4.04 -10.77
N ALA A 252 1.45 -4.10 -9.58
CA ALA A 252 2.84 -3.73 -9.35
C ALA A 252 3.74 -4.97 -9.29
N GLU A 253 3.27 -6.02 -8.61
CA GLU A 253 3.98 -7.28 -8.44
C GLU A 253 3.03 -8.46 -8.56
N ILE A 254 3.50 -9.54 -9.18
CA ILE A 254 2.76 -10.80 -9.29
C ILE A 254 3.71 -11.95 -9.01
N THR A 255 3.34 -12.82 -8.08
CA THR A 255 4.02 -14.10 -7.89
C THR A 255 3.14 -15.20 -8.42
N PHE A 256 3.61 -15.91 -9.44
CA PHE A 256 2.94 -17.06 -10.02
C PHE A 256 3.34 -18.36 -9.35
N TYR A 257 2.35 -19.23 -9.17
CA TYR A 257 2.51 -20.62 -8.75
C TYR A 257 1.97 -21.53 -9.84
N TYR A 258 2.85 -22.31 -10.46
CA TYR A 258 2.49 -23.16 -11.61
C TYR A 258 3.31 -24.44 -11.66
N GLU A 259 2.82 -25.39 -12.45
CA GLU A 259 3.44 -26.70 -12.65
C GLU A 259 3.91 -26.89 -14.11
N ILE A 260 5.10 -27.48 -14.28
CA ILE A 260 5.61 -27.99 -15.56
C ILE A 260 6.06 -29.44 -15.32
N ASP A 261 5.47 -30.39 -16.03
CA ASP A 261 5.83 -31.83 -15.97
C ASP A 261 5.90 -32.39 -14.54
N GLY A 262 4.96 -32.00 -13.67
CA GLY A 262 4.89 -32.42 -12.27
C GLY A 262 5.85 -31.68 -11.32
N ILE A 263 6.64 -30.72 -11.81
CA ILE A 263 7.52 -29.86 -11.00
C ILE A 263 6.83 -28.52 -10.78
N ARG A 264 6.71 -28.11 -9.50
CA ARG A 264 6.08 -26.85 -9.11
C ARG A 264 7.11 -25.72 -9.05
N TYR A 265 6.71 -24.54 -9.51
CA TYR A 265 7.53 -23.34 -9.59
C TYR A 265 6.84 -22.15 -8.92
N LYS A 266 7.65 -21.34 -8.24
CA LYS A 266 7.32 -19.98 -7.83
C LYS A 266 8.07 -19.01 -8.74
N HIS A 267 7.36 -18.05 -9.31
CA HIS A 267 7.95 -17.06 -10.20
C HIS A 267 7.48 -15.66 -9.80
N ASN A 268 8.36 -14.88 -9.18
CA ASN A 268 8.11 -13.49 -8.82
C ASN A 268 8.35 -12.60 -10.04
N ILE A 269 7.39 -11.74 -10.35
CA ILE A 269 7.41 -10.78 -11.46
C ILE A 269 7.20 -9.38 -10.89
N TYR A 270 8.14 -8.49 -11.18
CA TYR A 270 8.13 -7.09 -10.75
C TYR A 270 7.80 -6.20 -11.96
N LEU A 271 6.60 -5.63 -11.99
CA LEU A 271 6.10 -4.73 -13.03
C LEU A 271 6.35 -3.26 -12.69
N SER A 272 6.76 -2.97 -11.46
CA SER A 272 7.50 -1.78 -11.05
C SER A 272 8.73 -2.18 -10.24
N ASP A 273 9.79 -1.37 -10.24
CA ASP A 273 11.03 -1.69 -9.52
C ASP A 273 10.80 -1.56 -8.00
N GLY A 274 11.16 -2.63 -7.28
CA GLY A 274 10.85 -2.82 -5.88
C GLY A 274 11.47 -4.10 -5.34
N PHE A 275 12.80 -4.20 -5.37
CA PHE A 275 13.45 -5.29 -4.63
C PHE A 275 13.37 -5.03 -3.12
N TRP A 276 13.14 -6.11 -2.37
CA TRP A 276 13.48 -6.17 -0.95
C TRP A 276 14.90 -5.59 -0.74
N GLY A 277 14.98 -4.46 -0.01
CA GLY A 277 16.22 -3.76 0.32
C GLY A 277 16.59 -2.55 -0.55
N LYS A 278 15.95 -2.32 -1.70
CA LYS A 278 16.18 -1.08 -2.49
C LYS A 278 15.15 0.03 -2.25
N GLY A 279 14.00 -0.29 -1.63
CA GLY A 279 12.89 0.64 -1.44
C GLY A 279 12.09 0.84 -2.73
N GLU A 280 10.79 1.09 -2.60
CA GLU A 280 9.88 1.34 -3.72
C GLU A 280 10.28 2.60 -4.50
N GLU A 281 10.33 2.55 -5.83
CA GLU A 281 10.53 3.73 -6.68
C GLU A 281 9.20 4.20 -7.29
N PRO A 282 8.60 5.31 -6.83
CA PRO A 282 7.25 5.68 -7.25
C PRO A 282 7.11 6.08 -8.73
N GLU A 283 8.21 6.27 -9.46
CA GLU A 283 8.15 6.55 -10.90
C GLU A 283 7.96 5.28 -11.73
N ASP A 284 8.32 4.11 -11.20
CA ASP A 284 8.14 2.86 -11.94
C ASP A 284 6.67 2.40 -11.92
N ASP A 285 5.94 2.71 -10.85
CA ASP A 285 4.48 2.56 -10.82
C ASP A 285 3.80 3.43 -11.90
N VAL A 286 4.34 4.63 -12.19
CA VAL A 286 3.82 5.50 -13.26
C VAL A 286 3.95 4.82 -14.63
N VAL A 287 5.04 4.09 -14.89
CA VAL A 287 5.27 3.42 -16.17
C VAL A 287 4.18 2.38 -16.45
N ILE A 288 3.94 1.47 -15.49
CA ILE A 288 2.92 0.42 -15.65
C ILE A 288 1.51 1.01 -15.64
N PHE A 289 1.25 1.99 -14.77
CA PHE A 289 -0.06 2.64 -14.70
C PHE A 289 -0.41 3.37 -16.00
N ASN A 290 0.54 4.10 -16.59
CA ASN A 290 0.33 4.77 -17.87
C ASN A 290 0.10 3.77 -19.00
N SER A 291 0.81 2.63 -19.01
CA SER A 291 0.60 1.56 -20.00
C SER A 291 -0.85 1.05 -19.98
N PHE A 292 -1.41 0.82 -18.80
CA PHE A 292 -2.83 0.45 -18.65
C PHE A 292 -3.76 1.58 -19.05
N ASN A 293 -3.52 2.80 -18.55
CA ASN A 293 -4.37 3.95 -18.83
C ASN A 293 -4.44 4.26 -20.33
N GLU A 294 -3.31 4.26 -21.04
CA GLU A 294 -3.26 4.45 -22.50
C GLU A 294 -3.87 3.29 -23.27
N PHE A 295 -3.75 2.06 -22.78
CA PHE A 295 -4.43 0.90 -23.36
C PHE A 295 -5.95 1.12 -23.34
N PHE A 296 -6.50 1.40 -22.16
CA PHE A 296 -7.94 1.50 -21.94
C PHE A 296 -8.57 2.84 -22.36
N LYS A 297 -7.78 3.90 -22.55
CA LYS A 297 -8.24 5.13 -23.23
C LYS A 297 -8.69 4.88 -24.67
N GLN A 298 -8.09 3.89 -25.34
CA GLN A 298 -8.37 3.58 -26.74
C GLN A 298 -9.31 2.38 -26.91
N SER A 299 -9.64 1.65 -25.83
CA SER A 299 -10.57 0.54 -25.86
C SER A 299 -11.20 0.29 -24.49
N SER A 300 -12.53 0.20 -24.46
CA SER A 300 -13.28 -0.20 -23.25
C SER A 300 -13.46 -1.72 -23.11
N GLN A 301 -12.95 -2.50 -24.07
CA GLN A 301 -13.10 -3.96 -24.05
C GLN A 301 -12.22 -4.59 -22.97
N PRO A 302 -12.66 -5.70 -22.35
CA PRO A 302 -11.83 -6.45 -21.43
C PRO A 302 -10.51 -6.89 -22.07
N ALA A 303 -9.42 -6.76 -21.33
CA ALA A 303 -8.08 -7.14 -21.78
C ALA A 303 -7.55 -8.38 -21.05
N ILE A 304 -6.52 -8.97 -21.62
CA ILE A 304 -5.74 -10.07 -21.07
C ILE A 304 -4.33 -9.53 -20.83
N LEU A 305 -3.88 -9.58 -19.58
CA LEU A 305 -2.47 -9.48 -19.23
C LEU A 305 -1.89 -10.89 -19.35
N GLU A 306 -1.30 -11.17 -20.50
CA GLU A 306 -0.74 -12.46 -20.87
C GLU A 306 0.74 -12.54 -20.50
N PHE A 307 1.11 -13.64 -19.85
CA PHE A 307 2.48 -14.01 -19.55
C PHE A 307 2.88 -15.25 -20.35
N GLN A 308 4.00 -15.17 -21.07
CA GLN A 308 4.51 -16.27 -21.88
C GLN A 308 5.92 -16.65 -21.43
N LEU A 309 6.15 -17.94 -21.20
CA LEU A 309 7.47 -18.46 -20.82
C LEU A 309 8.35 -18.60 -22.07
N ILE A 310 9.44 -17.84 -22.11
CA ILE A 310 10.40 -17.79 -23.21
C ILE A 310 11.80 -17.95 -22.62
N ASN A 311 12.47 -19.05 -22.95
CA ASN A 311 13.84 -19.34 -22.51
C ASN A 311 14.04 -19.22 -20.98
N GLY A 312 13.06 -19.67 -20.19
CA GLY A 312 13.11 -19.68 -18.72
C GLY A 312 12.63 -18.39 -18.04
N ASN A 313 12.36 -17.32 -18.80
CA ASN A 313 11.82 -16.07 -18.29
C ASN A 313 10.40 -15.83 -18.82
N LEU A 314 9.54 -15.19 -18.02
CA LEU A 314 8.24 -14.72 -18.49
C LEU A 314 8.40 -13.36 -19.21
N SER A 315 7.74 -13.24 -20.35
CA SER A 315 7.41 -11.96 -20.99
C SER A 315 5.95 -11.60 -20.69
N ALA A 316 5.62 -10.30 -20.64
CA ALA A 316 4.27 -9.83 -20.36
C ALA A 316 3.73 -8.95 -21.48
N SER A 317 2.44 -9.08 -21.78
CA SER A 317 1.76 -8.20 -22.74
C SER A 317 0.29 -8.02 -22.39
N LEU A 318 -0.24 -6.82 -22.61
CA LEU A 318 -1.65 -6.48 -22.42
C LEU A 318 -2.34 -6.42 -23.79
N HIS A 319 -3.40 -7.20 -23.99
CA HIS A 319 -4.08 -7.28 -25.29
C HIS A 319 -5.58 -7.59 -25.19
N ASN A 320 -6.33 -7.27 -26.23
CA ASN A 320 -7.78 -7.58 -26.35
C ASN A 320 -8.12 -8.23 -27.71
N GLY A 321 -7.11 -8.75 -28.42
CA GLY A 321 -7.25 -9.35 -29.75
C GLY A 321 -7.18 -8.34 -30.91
N GLN A 322 -7.47 -7.06 -30.67
CA GLN A 322 -7.33 -5.99 -31.66
C GLN A 322 -6.05 -5.20 -31.46
N ARG A 323 -5.71 -4.91 -30.20
CA ARG A 323 -4.51 -4.20 -29.78
C ARG A 323 -3.69 -5.10 -28.85
N LYS A 324 -2.38 -4.96 -28.95
CA LYS A 324 -1.40 -5.55 -28.04
C LYS A 324 -0.35 -4.50 -27.68
N VAL A 325 0.01 -4.45 -26.40
CA VAL A 325 1.08 -3.59 -25.87
C VAL A 325 1.96 -4.47 -25.00
N ASP A 326 3.27 -4.44 -25.24
CA ASP A 326 4.21 -5.16 -24.40
C ASP A 326 4.36 -4.45 -23.06
N ILE A 327 4.38 -5.24 -21.98
CA ILE A 327 4.48 -4.74 -20.61
C ILE A 327 5.89 -4.99 -20.11
N LYS A 328 6.53 -3.92 -19.65
CA LYS A 328 7.88 -3.98 -19.09
C LYS A 328 7.86 -4.79 -17.78
N ILE A 329 8.73 -5.80 -17.71
CA ILE A 329 9.08 -6.49 -16.47
C ILE A 329 10.44 -5.92 -16.03
N PHE A 330 10.49 -5.30 -14.86
CA PHE A 330 11.71 -4.71 -14.31
C PHE A 330 12.66 -5.77 -13.78
N ASN A 331 12.12 -6.82 -13.18
CA ASN A 331 12.88 -8.00 -12.80
C ASN A 331 11.95 -9.21 -12.66
N GLN A 332 12.57 -10.37 -12.58
CA GLN A 332 11.89 -11.61 -12.26
C GLN A 332 12.83 -12.59 -11.55
N ALA A 333 12.26 -13.43 -10.70
CA ALA A 333 13.00 -14.47 -10.00
C ALA A 333 12.16 -15.75 -9.95
N VAL A 334 12.75 -16.87 -10.36
CA VAL A 334 12.11 -18.18 -10.36
C VAL A 334 12.81 -19.15 -9.43
N SER A 335 12.02 -19.93 -8.68
CA SER A 335 12.51 -21.01 -7.83
C SER A 335 11.61 -22.23 -7.95
N LYS A 336 12.20 -23.42 -7.79
CA LYS A 336 11.44 -24.66 -7.64
C LYS A 336 10.83 -24.73 -6.24
N LEU A 337 9.61 -25.26 -6.15
CA LEU A 337 8.90 -25.47 -4.89
C LEU A 337 8.94 -26.93 -4.47
N LYS A 338 8.91 -27.16 -3.16
CA LYS A 338 8.60 -28.48 -2.60
C LYS A 338 7.10 -28.76 -2.75
N LYS A 339 6.72 -30.03 -2.59
CA LYS A 339 5.35 -30.53 -2.85
C LYS A 339 4.27 -29.76 -2.07
N ASP A 340 4.61 -29.29 -0.88
CA ASP A 340 3.78 -28.63 0.13
C ASP A 340 3.82 -27.09 0.09
N GLN A 341 4.67 -26.48 -0.73
CA GLN A 341 4.88 -25.02 -0.72
C GLN A 341 4.03 -24.26 -1.75
N TYR A 342 3.79 -22.97 -1.52
CA TYR A 342 3.33 -21.96 -2.46
C TYR A 342 4.40 -20.86 -2.53
#